data_AF-A0A2V7WY74-F1
#
_entry.id   AF-A0A2V7WY74-F1
#
_cell.length_a   1.000
_cell.length_b   1.000
_cell.length_c   1.000
_cell.angle_alpha   90.00
_cell.angle_beta   90.00
_cell.angle_gamma   90.00
#
_symmetry.space_group_name_H-M   'P 1'
#
loop_
_entity.id
_entity.type
_entity.pdbx_description
1 polymer ?
#
loop_
_entity_poly.entity_id
_entity_poly.type
_entity_poly.pdbx_seq_one_letter_code
_entity_poly.pdbx_strand_id
1 'polypeptide(L)'
;AGLLLDFKDLREVMKHVIERLDHQMINDVEPFTQINPSAENLAKYFYDESNTRLQTVTSGRVRVKDVTVFETDTTTAKYSE
;
A
#
# COMPACT_ATOMS: atom_id res chain seq x y z
N ALA A 1 -23.20 -8.33 -12.79
CA ALA A 1 -21.78 -8.51 -12.40
C ALA A 1 -21.67 -8.30 -10.89
N GLY A 2 -20.84 -9.09 -10.18
CA GLY A 2 -20.86 -9.21 -8.72
C GLY A 2 -19.53 -8.88 -8.01
N LEU A 3 -18.72 -7.97 -8.54
CA LEU A 3 -17.47 -7.50 -7.92
C LEU A 3 -17.52 -5.99 -7.73
N LEU A 4 -17.03 -5.52 -6.58
CA LEU A 4 -16.91 -4.10 -6.26
C LEU A 4 -15.78 -3.43 -7.07
N LEU A 5 -14.66 -4.14 -7.24
CA LEU A 5 -13.50 -3.75 -8.06
C LEU A 5 -12.89 -5.04 -8.64
N ASP A 6 -12.39 -4.98 -9.88
CA ASP A 6 -11.68 -6.10 -10.49
C ASP A 6 -10.32 -6.31 -9.80
N PHE A 7 -9.95 -7.57 -9.54
CA PHE A 7 -8.67 -7.89 -8.90
C PHE A 7 -7.45 -7.49 -9.75
N LYS A 8 -7.61 -7.45 -11.07
CA LYS A 8 -6.56 -6.97 -11.98
C LYS A 8 -6.31 -5.48 -11.75
N ASP A 9 -7.36 -4.68 -11.62
CA ASP A 9 -7.24 -3.24 -11.37
C ASP A 9 -6.60 -2.97 -10.01
N LEU A 10 -7.00 -3.72 -8.98
CA LEU A 10 -6.39 -3.65 -7.66
C LEU A 10 -4.89 -3.99 -7.69
N ARG A 11 -4.52 -5.05 -8.44
CA ARG A 11 -3.13 -5.46 -8.59
C ARG A 11 -2.30 -4.38 -9.29
N GLU A 12 -2.83 -3.73 -10.31
CA GLU A 12 -2.13 -2.65 -11.01
C GLU A 12 -1.90 -1.43 -10.09
N VAL A 13 -2.88 -1.09 -9.25
CA VAL A 13 -2.71 -0.02 -8.24
C VAL A 13 -1.59 -0.38 -7.26
N MET A 14 -1.63 -1.57 -6.67
CA MET A 14 -0.62 -2.03 -5.71
C MET A 14 0.78 -2.13 -6.34
N LYS A 15 0.87 -2.58 -7.58
CA LYS A 15 2.13 -2.78 -8.30
C LYS A 15 2.97 -1.52 -8.35
N HIS A 16 2.35 -0.36 -8.59
CA HIS A 16 3.08 0.91 -8.64
C HIS A 16 3.72 1.29 -7.30
N VAL A 17 3.05 0.98 -6.18
CA VAL A 17 3.57 1.25 -4.84
C VAL A 17 4.69 0.26 -4.51
N ILE A 18 4.52 -1.01 -4.88
CA ILE A 18 5.52 -2.07 -4.65
C ILE A 18 6.79 -1.79 -5.46
N GLU A 19 6.68 -1.47 -6.75
CA GLU A 19 7.84 -1.23 -7.63
C GLU A 19 8.74 -0.08 -7.17
N ARG A 20 8.21 0.89 -6.40
CA ARG A 20 9.05 1.95 -5.80
C ARG A 20 9.99 1.44 -4.72
N LEU A 21 9.62 0.36 -4.03
CA LEU A 21 10.37 -0.18 -2.89
C LEU A 21 11.08 -1.49 -3.22
N ASP A 22 10.64 -2.19 -4.28
CA ASP A 22 11.16 -3.50 -4.66
C ASP A 22 12.64 -3.43 -5.07
N HIS A 23 13.43 -4.41 -4.61
CA HIS A 23 14.88 -4.51 -4.84
C HIS A 23 15.68 -3.25 -4.47
N GLN A 24 15.20 -2.43 -3.53
CA GLN A 24 15.88 -1.23 -3.04
C GLN A 24 16.10 -1.27 -1.52
N MET A 25 17.10 -0.52 -1.06
CA MET A 25 17.24 -0.24 0.37
C MET A 25 16.16 0.77 0.77
N ILE A 26 15.11 0.32 1.47
CA ILE A 26 13.94 1.16 1.78
C ILE A 26 14.34 2.46 2.49
N ASN A 27 15.34 2.41 3.37
CA ASN A 27 15.87 3.60 4.08
C ASN A 27 16.37 4.72 3.14
N ASP A 28 16.70 4.41 1.89
CA ASP A 28 17.19 5.37 0.91
C ASP A 28 16.08 5.90 -0.01
N VAL A 29 14.83 5.45 0.18
CA VAL A 29 13.67 5.81 -0.65
C VAL A 29 12.74 6.74 0.12
N GLU A 30 12.41 7.90 -0.45
CA GLU A 30 11.41 8.82 0.13
C GLU A 30 10.04 8.13 0.25
N PRO A 31 9.33 8.24 1.40
CA PRO A 31 9.60 9.13 2.54
C PRO A 31 10.45 8.49 3.68
N PHE A 32 10.99 7.29 3.48
CA PHE A 32 11.69 6.52 4.52
C PHE A 32 13.12 6.97 4.80
N THR A 33 13.61 7.96 4.05
CA THR A 33 14.82 8.73 4.39
C THR A 33 14.63 9.58 5.66
N GLN A 34 13.38 9.94 5.98
CA GLN A 34 13.01 10.78 7.12
C GLN A 34 12.14 10.04 8.13
N ILE A 35 11.43 9.00 7.69
CA ILE A 35 10.54 8.19 8.51
C ILE A 35 11.13 6.79 8.65
N ASN A 36 11.15 6.24 9.87
CA ASN A 36 11.61 4.86 10.07
C ASN A 36 10.76 3.88 9.23
N PRO A 37 11.35 2.99 8.40
CA PRO A 37 10.60 2.02 7.60
C PRO A 37 10.14 0.80 8.42
N SER A 38 9.46 1.04 9.54
CA SER A 38 8.85 -0.01 10.32
C SER A 38 7.64 -0.61 9.59
N ALA A 39 7.22 -1.81 9.99
CA ALA A 39 6.04 -2.46 9.40
C ALA A 39 4.77 -1.59 9.51
N GLU A 40 4.61 -0.83 10.60
CA GLU A 40 3.50 0.10 10.81
C GLU A 40 3.53 1.27 9.81
N ASN A 41 4.71 1.87 9.62
CA ASN A 41 4.88 2.99 8.69
C ASN A 41 4.76 2.53 7.23
N LEU A 42 5.22 1.32 6.91
CA LEU A 42 4.99 0.69 5.62
C LEU A 42 3.49 0.44 5.40
N ALA A 43 2.78 -0.12 6.38
CA ALA A 43 1.34 -0.37 6.25
C ALA A 43 0.56 0.93 5.98
N LYS A 44 0.92 2.01 6.68
CA LYS A 44 0.36 3.35 6.42
C LYS A 44 0.72 3.85 5.02
N TYR A 45 1.99 3.76 4.62
CA TYR A 45 2.45 4.21 3.30
C TYR A 45 1.69 3.50 2.17
N PHE A 46 1.58 2.18 2.23
CA PHE A 46 0.80 1.40 1.27
C PHE A 46 -0.68 1.79 1.26
N TYR A 47 -1.26 2.07 2.43
CA TYR A 47 -2.65 2.50 2.54
C TYR A 47 -2.88 3.85 1.84
N ASP A 48 -2.05 4.85 2.16
CA ASP A 48 -2.15 6.21 1.61
C ASP A 48 -1.96 6.22 0.08
N GLU A 49 -0.90 5.58 -0.41
CA GLU A 49 -0.57 5.56 -1.84
C GLU A 49 -1.63 4.78 -2.66
N SER A 50 -2.09 3.65 -2.13
CA SER A 50 -3.13 2.85 -2.80
C SER A 50 -4.46 3.62 -2.86
N ASN A 51 -4.84 4.30 -1.78
CA ASN A 51 -6.07 5.10 -1.75
C ASN A 51 -6.01 6.32 -2.68
N THR A 52 -4.88 7.00 -2.75
CA THR A 52 -4.66 8.12 -3.67
C THR A 52 -4.92 7.69 -5.12
N ARG A 53 -4.41 6.51 -5.50
CA ARG A 53 -4.59 5.99 -6.85
C ARG A 53 -5.98 5.42 -7.10
N LEU A 54 -6.55 4.68 -6.14
CA LEU A 54 -7.93 4.20 -6.24
C LEU A 54 -8.94 5.34 -6.34
N GLN A 55 -8.71 6.45 -5.65
CA GLN A 55 -9.56 7.63 -5.75
C GLN A 55 -9.62 8.14 -7.19
N THR A 56 -8.46 8.17 -7.87
CA THR A 56 -8.35 8.58 -9.28
C THR A 56 -9.04 7.59 -10.21
N VAL A 57 -8.78 6.28 -10.06
CA VAL A 57 -9.28 5.24 -10.97
C VAL A 57 -10.78 4.97 -10.80
N THR A 58 -11.29 5.08 -9.58
CA THR A 58 -12.69 4.71 -9.25
C THR A 58 -13.62 5.92 -9.07
N SER A 59 -13.08 7.13 -9.20
CA SER A 59 -13.76 8.40 -8.85
C SER A 59 -14.28 8.40 -7.41
N GLY A 60 -13.46 7.87 -6.49
CA GLY A 60 -13.77 7.82 -5.05
C GLY A 60 -14.83 6.79 -4.64
N ARG A 61 -15.28 5.91 -5.55
CA ARG A 61 -16.29 4.89 -5.22
C ARG A 61 -15.75 3.77 -4.34
N VAL A 62 -14.45 3.52 -4.39
CA VAL A 62 -13.78 2.46 -3.65
C VAL A 62 -12.56 3.03 -2.94
N ARG A 63 -12.34 2.54 -1.70
CA ARG A 63 -11.12 2.79 -0.93
C ARG A 63 -10.63 1.48 -0.31
N VAL A 64 -9.33 1.38 -0.10
CA VAL A 64 -8.73 0.37 0.77
C VAL A 64 -9.29 0.56 2.18
N LYS A 65 -9.74 -0.52 2.81
CA LYS A 65 -10.24 -0.52 4.19
C LYS A 65 -9.09 -0.65 5.19
N ASP A 66 -8.17 -1.57 4.92
CA ASP A 66 -7.00 -1.81 5.75
C ASP A 66 -5.86 -2.40 4.91
N VAL A 67 -4.63 -2.16 5.34
CA VAL A 67 -3.41 -2.79 4.81
C VAL A 67 -2.72 -3.53 5.94
N THR A 68 -2.27 -4.75 5.65
CA THR A 68 -1.48 -5.56 6.59
C THR A 68 -0.13 -5.87 5.96
N VAL A 69 0.95 -5.51 6.64
CA VAL A 69 2.34 -5.79 6.24
C VAL A 69 2.88 -6.90 7.12
N PHE A 70 3.51 -7.91 6.52
CA PHE A 70 4.18 -9.00 7.20
C PHE A 70 5.68 -8.82 6.98
N GLU A 71 6.42 -8.52 8.05
CA GLU A 71 7.89 -8.42 7.99
C GLU A 71 8.52 -9.81 8.03
N THR A 72 7.92 -10.69 8.83
CA THR A 72 8.24 -12.12 8.90
C THR A 72 6.93 -12.91 9.05
N ASP A 73 7.01 -14.24 9.07
CA ASP A 73 5.84 -15.09 9.27
C ASP A 73 5.13 -14.86 10.62
N THR A 74 5.83 -14.32 11.61
CA THR A 74 5.31 -14.09 12.97
C THR A 74 5.08 -12.63 13.32
N THR A 75 5.65 -11.70 12.55
CA THR A 75 5.62 -10.25 12.84
C THR A 75 4.85 -9.52 11.75
N THR A 76 3.77 -8.84 12.15
CA THR A 76 2.91 -8.10 11.24
C THR A 76 2.43 -6.79 11.86
N ALA A 77 2.16 -5.80 11.01
CA ALA A 77 1.49 -4.56 11.36
C ALA A 77 0.29 -4.33 10.43
N LYS A 78 -0.78 -3.77 10.98
CA LYS A 78 -2.00 -3.42 10.24
C LYS A 78 -2.30 -1.93 10.42
N TYR A 79 -2.68 -1.28 9.32
CA TYR A 79 -3.17 0.10 9.30
C TYR A 79 -4.57 0.18 8.68
N SER A 80 -5.44 1.03 9.22
CA SER A 80 -6.83 1.25 8.77
C SER A 80 -7.35 2.62 9.20
N GLU A 81 -8.16 3.29 8.37
CA GLU A 81 -8.81 4.59 8.66
C GLU A 81 -10.24 4.72 8.09
#